data_AF-A0A4S2B204-F1
#
_entry.id   AF-A0A4S2B204-F1
#
_cell.length_a   1.000
_cell.length_b   1.000
_cell.length_c   1.000
_cell.angle_alpha   90.00
_cell.angle_beta   90.00
_cell.angle_gamma   90.00
#
_symmetry.space_group_name_H-M   'P 1'
#
loop_
_entity.id
_entity.type
_entity.pdbx_description
1 polymer ?
#
loop_
_entity_poly.entity_id
_entity_poly.type
_entity_poly.pdbx_seq_one_letter_code
_entity_poly.pdbx_strand_id
1 'polypeptide(L)'
;MINNTKQCPFCGEEIQATAKKCRHCGEWLEDSVANTHNQATTEIPFQGDSNNHKTEVNHLKTPISDFVLILFWTGVIATFISMSHQSGVCHLTNPQKWLQIMQWATYIPEWVADFLSGLVDIIFAYALYIGMKQQTRPMSGLLITNIIITVLIYISTLFSGLIKEDDDFGIIILVLTALVAFIVLVMIGIQFIRHFNGLLNKLGWGMLSSLIIGISAIALISEDEFSMTNAIVSFIVFWIDSYVLYIQAELLAD
;
A
#
# COMPACT_ATOMS: atom_id res chain seq x y z
N MET A 1 -41.43 21.16 11.42
CA MET A 1 -40.43 21.18 10.34
C MET A 1 -39.96 19.75 10.17
N ILE A 2 -40.20 19.14 9.01
CA ILE A 2 -39.74 17.77 8.75
C ILE A 2 -38.25 17.89 8.46
N ASN A 3 -37.39 17.46 9.38
CA ASN A 3 -35.97 17.34 9.12
C ASN A 3 -35.80 16.21 8.11
N ASN A 4 -35.72 16.56 6.83
CA ASN A 4 -35.51 15.61 5.74
C ASN A 4 -34.02 15.27 5.72
N THR A 5 -33.63 14.29 6.54
CA THR A 5 -32.29 13.73 6.60
C THR A 5 -32.29 12.34 5.95
N LYS A 6 -31.19 12.00 5.29
CA LYS A 6 -30.90 10.66 4.78
C LYS A 6 -29.62 10.18 5.45
N GLN A 7 -29.44 8.87 5.60
CA GLN A 7 -28.14 8.37 6.01
C GLN A 7 -27.18 8.39 4.83
N CYS A 8 -25.94 8.78 5.08
CA CYS A 8 -24.90 8.72 4.09
C CYS A 8 -24.64 7.24 3.73
N PRO A 9 -24.80 6.81 2.47
CA PRO A 9 -24.51 5.44 2.04
C PRO A 9 -23.04 5.04 2.26
N PHE A 10 -22.13 6.02 2.36
CA PHE A 10 -20.69 5.75 2.53
C PHE A 10 -20.25 5.63 4.00
N CYS A 11 -20.80 6.42 4.91
CA CYS A 11 -20.34 6.46 6.31
C CYS A 11 -21.42 6.17 7.36
N GLY A 12 -22.69 6.07 6.98
CA GLY A 12 -23.82 5.79 7.88
C GLY A 12 -24.23 6.97 8.77
N GLU A 13 -23.56 8.12 8.66
CA GLU A 13 -23.92 9.33 9.42
C GLU A 13 -25.15 10.00 8.82
N GLU A 14 -25.97 10.64 9.66
CA GLU A 14 -27.13 11.41 9.20
C GLU A 14 -26.70 12.69 8.49
N ILE A 15 -27.12 12.82 7.24
CA ILE A 15 -26.86 13.98 6.38
C ILE A 15 -28.18 14.56 5.89
N GLN A 16 -28.15 15.79 5.37
CA GLN A 16 -29.34 16.37 4.75
C GLN A 16 -29.74 15.56 3.51
N ALA A 17 -31.05 15.38 3.29
CA ALA A 17 -31.56 14.62 2.14
C ALA A 17 -31.10 15.22 0.79
N THR A 18 -30.90 16.54 0.75
CA THR A 18 -30.39 17.29 -0.41
C THR A 18 -28.86 17.36 -0.49
N ALA A 19 -28.13 16.72 0.43
CA ALA A 19 -26.68 16.75 0.43
C ALA A 19 -26.14 15.99 -0.79
N LYS A 20 -25.36 16.72 -1.60
CA LYS A 20 -24.57 16.20 -2.74
C LYS A 20 -23.18 15.72 -2.34
N LYS A 21 -22.71 16.11 -1.15
CA LYS A 21 -21.42 15.69 -0.60
C LYS A 21 -21.58 15.49 0.90
N CYS A 22 -21.10 14.37 1.42
CA CYS A 22 -21.19 14.08 2.84
C CYS A 22 -20.23 14.98 3.63
N ARG A 23 -20.73 15.67 4.66
CA ARG A 23 -19.90 16.50 5.56
C ARG A 23 -18.99 15.67 6.47
N HIS A 24 -19.33 14.41 6.72
CA HIS A 24 -18.60 13.54 7.64
C HIS A 24 -17.45 12.80 6.93
N CYS A 25 -17.69 12.21 5.76
CA CYS A 25 -16.67 11.46 5.02
C CYS A 25 -16.11 12.16 3.77
N GLY A 26 -16.73 13.25 3.31
CA GLY A 26 -16.25 14.00 2.13
C GLY A 26 -16.58 13.35 0.78
N GLU A 27 -17.30 12.23 0.73
CA GLU A 27 -17.69 11.59 -0.53
C GLU A 27 -18.89 12.26 -1.21
N TRP A 28 -18.90 12.24 -2.55
CA TRP A 28 -19.99 12.79 -3.36
C TRP A 28 -21.14 11.78 -3.50
N LEU A 29 -22.36 12.27 -3.29
CA LEU A 29 -23.61 11.51 -3.29
C LEU A 29 -24.32 11.86 -4.60
N GLU A 30 -24.00 11.12 -5.66
CA GLU A 30 -24.56 11.39 -6.99
C GLU A 30 -26.06 11.02 -7.04
N ASP A 31 -26.86 11.93 -7.62
CA ASP A 31 -28.30 11.80 -7.74
C ASP A 31 -28.66 10.91 -8.96
N SER A 32 -28.72 9.58 -8.79
CA SER A 32 -29.28 8.71 -9.83
C SER A 32 -30.80 8.67 -9.74
N VAL A 33 -31.48 9.69 -10.27
CA VAL A 33 -32.90 9.58 -10.62
C VAL A 33 -33.00 8.98 -12.02
N ALA A 34 -33.69 7.84 -12.11
CA ALA A 34 -34.11 7.09 -13.28
C ALA A 34 -33.05 6.18 -13.96
N ASN A 35 -33.08 4.88 -13.61
CA ASN A 35 -33.55 3.86 -14.55
C ASN A 35 -33.79 2.51 -13.84
N THR A 36 -35.08 2.16 -13.75
CA THR A 36 -35.59 0.84 -13.37
C THR A 36 -35.60 -0.05 -14.61
N HIS A 37 -34.84 -1.16 -14.63
CA HIS A 37 -35.33 -2.55 -14.86
C HIS A 37 -34.17 -3.57 -15.00
N ASN A 38 -34.41 -4.76 -14.42
CA ASN A 38 -33.82 -6.09 -14.71
C ASN A 38 -32.61 -6.59 -13.91
N GLN A 39 -32.96 -7.10 -12.71
CA GLN A 39 -32.55 -8.36 -12.08
C GLN A 39 -31.66 -9.34 -12.88
N ALA A 40 -30.63 -9.85 -12.19
CA ALA A 40 -30.36 -11.29 -12.10
C ALA A 40 -29.85 -11.64 -10.69
N THR A 41 -30.81 -12.06 -9.88
CA THR A 41 -30.81 -12.87 -8.66
C THR A 41 -29.57 -13.74 -8.41
N THR A 42 -28.86 -13.47 -7.30
CA THR A 42 -28.45 -14.51 -6.34
C THR A 42 -28.90 -14.03 -4.97
N GLU A 43 -30.02 -14.56 -4.51
CA GLU A 43 -30.56 -14.31 -3.17
C GLU A 43 -29.65 -14.96 -2.13
N ILE A 44 -29.03 -14.13 -1.28
CA ILE A 44 -28.64 -14.55 0.07
C ILE A 44 -29.59 -13.80 1.01
N PRO A 45 -30.24 -14.48 1.98
CA PRO A 45 -31.33 -13.89 2.77
C PRO A 45 -30.85 -12.66 3.55
N PHE A 46 -31.64 -11.59 3.47
CA PHE A 46 -31.55 -10.45 4.37
C PHE A 46 -31.96 -10.92 5.78
N GLN A 47 -30.98 -11.21 6.61
CA GLN A 47 -31.16 -11.36 8.05
C GLN A 47 -30.49 -10.17 8.73
N GLY A 48 -31.32 -9.31 9.31
CA GLY A 48 -30.86 -8.18 10.10
C GLY A 48 -30.11 -8.68 11.33
N ASP A 49 -28.87 -8.24 11.47
CA ASP A 49 -28.17 -8.19 12.75
C ASP A 49 -27.40 -6.88 12.84
N SER A 50 -27.97 -5.94 13.58
CA SER A 50 -27.32 -4.72 14.01
C SER A 50 -26.27 -5.07 15.06
N ASN A 51 -25.01 -5.27 14.65
CA ASN A 51 -23.78 -5.12 15.45
C ASN A 51 -22.54 -5.22 14.55
N ASN A 52 -21.80 -4.12 14.34
CA ASN A 52 -20.40 -4.11 13.82
C ASN A 52 -20.10 -5.03 12.61
N HIS A 53 -20.94 -5.05 11.58
CA HIS A 53 -20.69 -5.89 10.40
C HIS A 53 -19.60 -5.27 9.50
N LYS A 54 -18.35 -5.74 9.64
CA LYS A 54 -17.26 -5.41 8.71
C LYS A 54 -17.52 -6.07 7.36
N THR A 55 -17.22 -5.36 6.27
CA THR A 55 -17.37 -5.90 4.92
C THR A 55 -16.25 -6.89 4.63
N GLU A 56 -16.57 -8.13 4.30
CA GLU A 56 -15.58 -9.13 3.91
C GLU A 56 -15.14 -8.91 2.46
N VAL A 57 -13.85 -8.70 2.23
CA VAL A 57 -13.29 -8.46 0.89
C VAL A 57 -12.05 -9.33 0.73
N ASN A 58 -12.19 -10.38 -0.08
CA ASN A 58 -11.12 -11.32 -0.40
C ASN A 58 -10.61 -11.16 -1.84
N HIS A 59 -11.34 -10.43 -2.67
CA HIS A 59 -11.04 -10.25 -4.08
C HIS A 59 -11.42 -8.83 -4.52
N LEU A 60 -10.61 -8.19 -5.35
CA LEU A 60 -10.95 -6.95 -6.03
C LEU A 60 -10.76 -7.09 -7.55
N LYS A 61 -11.86 -6.88 -8.27
CA LYS A 61 -11.85 -6.86 -9.73
C LYS A 61 -11.08 -5.65 -10.25
N THR A 62 -9.98 -5.91 -10.95
CA THR A 62 -9.11 -4.86 -11.52
C THR A 62 -8.71 -5.19 -12.95
N PRO A 63 -8.40 -4.18 -13.79
CA PRO A 63 -8.00 -4.42 -15.18
C PRO A 63 -6.60 -5.03 -15.33
N ILE A 64 -5.89 -5.25 -14.21
CA ILE A 64 -4.50 -5.74 -14.21
C ILE A 64 -4.37 -7.19 -13.74
N SER A 65 -5.47 -7.88 -13.44
CA SER A 65 -5.48 -9.23 -12.86
C SER A 65 -4.55 -10.21 -13.60
N ASP A 66 -4.55 -10.17 -14.93
CA ASP A 66 -3.67 -10.98 -15.80
C ASP A 66 -2.17 -10.73 -15.59
N PHE A 67 -1.79 -9.52 -15.16
CA PHE A 67 -0.40 -9.09 -14.97
C PHE A 67 0.06 -9.17 -13.52
N VAL A 68 -0.83 -9.47 -12.57
CA VAL A 68 -0.54 -9.46 -11.13
C VAL A 68 0.62 -10.38 -10.77
N LEU A 69 0.68 -11.58 -11.37
CA LEU A 69 1.77 -12.52 -11.12
C LEU A 69 3.14 -11.95 -11.55
N ILE A 70 3.19 -11.27 -12.70
CA ILE A 70 4.42 -10.66 -13.22
C ILE A 70 4.85 -9.50 -12.31
N LEU A 71 3.89 -8.66 -11.89
CA LEU A 71 4.15 -7.55 -10.97
C LEU A 71 4.63 -8.04 -9.60
N PHE A 72 4.03 -9.11 -9.08
CA PHE A 72 4.44 -9.74 -7.83
C PHE A 72 5.90 -10.20 -7.87
N TRP A 73 6.28 -11.01 -8.87
CA TRP A 73 7.66 -11.49 -8.98
C TRP A 73 8.65 -10.35 -9.25
N THR A 74 8.24 -9.35 -10.03
CA THR A 74 9.07 -8.15 -10.26
C THR A 74 9.33 -7.41 -8.94
N GLY A 75 8.29 -7.22 -8.11
CA GLY A 75 8.41 -6.61 -6.79
C GLY A 75 9.30 -7.42 -5.86
N VAL A 76 9.11 -8.74 -5.78
CA VAL A 76 9.93 -9.64 -4.93
C VAL A 76 11.40 -9.64 -5.37
N ILE A 77 11.68 -9.63 -6.67
CA ILE A 77 13.05 -9.56 -7.18
C ILE A 77 13.68 -8.20 -6.87
N ALA A 78 12.93 -7.10 -7.04
CA ALA A 78 13.40 -5.76 -6.71
C ALA A 78 13.75 -5.64 -5.23
N THR A 79 12.85 -6.04 -4.33
CA THR A 79 13.10 -6.00 -2.88
C THR A 79 14.23 -6.94 -2.46
N PHE A 80 14.41 -8.08 -3.13
CA PHE A 80 15.55 -8.97 -2.90
C PHE A 80 16.89 -8.31 -3.28
N ILE A 81 16.92 -7.55 -4.38
CA ILE A 81 18.13 -6.83 -4.79
C ILE A 81 18.45 -5.73 -3.78
N SER A 82 17.46 -4.91 -3.38
CA SER A 82 17.66 -3.86 -2.36
C SER A 82 18.11 -4.47 -1.03
N MET A 83 17.52 -5.60 -0.61
CA MET A 83 17.98 -6.36 0.56
C MET A 83 19.44 -6.82 0.43
N SER A 84 19.83 -7.29 -0.76
CA SER A 84 21.19 -7.78 -1.00
C SER A 84 22.23 -6.67 -0.82
N HIS A 85 21.94 -5.46 -1.30
CA HIS A 85 22.77 -4.27 -1.08
C HIS A 85 22.84 -3.88 0.39
N GLN A 86 21.71 -3.81 1.09
CA GLN A 86 21.66 -3.40 2.50
C GLN A 86 22.29 -4.41 3.46
N SER A 87 22.30 -5.69 3.09
CA SER A 87 22.78 -6.76 3.97
C SER A 87 24.31 -6.76 4.19
N GLY A 88 25.09 -6.10 3.33
CA GLY A 88 26.57 -6.14 3.37
C GLY A 88 27.17 -7.54 3.16
N VAL A 89 26.36 -8.52 2.76
CA VAL A 89 26.70 -9.96 2.73
C VAL A 89 27.79 -10.30 1.71
N CYS A 90 28.12 -9.39 0.78
CA CYS A 90 29.16 -9.60 -0.24
C CYS A 90 30.58 -9.79 0.35
N HIS A 91 30.82 -9.41 1.60
CA HIS A 91 32.13 -9.53 2.27
C HIS A 91 32.37 -10.88 2.98
N LEU A 92 31.39 -11.79 3.01
CA LEU A 92 31.61 -13.11 3.61
C LEU A 92 32.57 -13.96 2.76
N THR A 93 33.65 -14.43 3.38
CA THR A 93 34.73 -15.20 2.76
C THR A 93 34.43 -16.70 2.58
N ASN A 94 33.22 -17.17 2.93
CA ASN A 94 32.87 -18.60 2.90
C ASN A 94 31.89 -18.92 1.76
N PRO A 95 32.28 -19.73 0.75
CA PRO A 95 31.49 -19.95 -0.46
C PRO A 95 30.40 -21.01 -0.24
N GLN A 96 29.30 -20.62 0.40
CA GLN A 96 28.05 -21.36 0.26
C GLN A 96 27.35 -20.95 -1.04
N LYS A 97 26.64 -21.89 -1.70
CA LYS A 97 25.92 -21.64 -2.97
C LYS A 97 24.96 -20.44 -2.89
N TRP A 98 24.34 -20.20 -1.73
CA TRP A 98 23.46 -19.06 -1.50
C TRP A 98 24.16 -17.70 -1.57
N LEU A 99 25.45 -17.66 -1.20
CA LEU A 99 26.23 -16.44 -1.23
C LEU A 99 26.54 -15.99 -2.66
N GLN A 100 26.68 -16.93 -3.59
CA GLN A 100 26.87 -16.62 -5.00
C GLN A 100 25.66 -15.85 -5.54
N ILE A 101 24.44 -16.30 -5.24
CA ILE A 101 23.20 -15.64 -5.72
C ILE A 101 23.15 -14.18 -5.24
N MET A 102 23.52 -13.91 -3.99
CA MET A 102 23.57 -12.56 -3.44
C MET A 102 24.60 -11.68 -4.16
N GLN A 103 25.76 -12.23 -4.53
CA GLN A 103 26.77 -11.50 -5.31
C GLN A 103 26.30 -11.17 -6.73
N TRP A 104 25.48 -12.02 -7.35
CA TRP A 104 24.86 -11.71 -8.64
C TRP A 104 23.83 -10.59 -8.51
N ALA A 105 23.05 -10.57 -7.42
CA ALA A 105 22.06 -9.53 -7.17
C ALA A 105 22.71 -8.14 -7.03
N THR A 106 23.88 -8.04 -6.39
CA THR A 106 24.60 -6.77 -6.23
C THR A 106 25.27 -6.25 -7.50
N TYR A 107 25.33 -7.04 -8.58
CA TYR A 107 25.72 -6.55 -9.90
C TYR A 107 24.68 -5.58 -10.49
N ILE A 108 23.41 -5.73 -10.08
CA ILE A 108 22.33 -4.82 -10.49
C ILE A 108 22.42 -3.57 -9.60
N PRO A 109 22.52 -2.36 -10.17
CA PRO A 109 22.59 -1.14 -9.39
C PRO A 109 21.34 -0.96 -8.50
N GLU A 110 21.54 -0.48 -7.28
CA GLU A 110 20.46 -0.24 -6.30
C GLU A 110 19.35 0.64 -6.88
N TRP A 111 19.70 1.71 -7.60
CA TRP A 111 18.72 2.59 -8.24
C TRP A 111 17.81 1.87 -9.24
N VAL A 112 18.26 0.79 -9.88
CA VAL A 112 17.43 -0.01 -10.80
C VAL A 112 16.40 -0.81 -10.02
N ALA A 113 16.80 -1.39 -8.88
CA ALA A 113 15.90 -2.13 -8.02
C ALA A 113 14.85 -1.19 -7.41
N ASP A 114 15.27 -0.03 -6.91
CA ASP A 114 14.37 0.97 -6.36
C ASP A 114 13.42 1.51 -7.44
N PHE A 115 13.91 1.67 -8.67
CA PHE A 115 13.09 2.07 -9.81
C PHE A 115 11.97 1.06 -10.10
N LEU A 116 12.33 -0.23 -10.16
CA LEU A 116 11.38 -1.30 -10.40
C LEU A 116 10.38 -1.45 -9.24
N SER A 117 10.84 -1.37 -7.99
CA SER A 117 9.99 -1.42 -6.80
C SER A 117 8.98 -0.28 -6.81
N GLY A 118 9.43 0.97 -7.04
CA GLY A 118 8.56 2.13 -7.07
C GLY A 118 7.49 2.05 -8.18
N LEU A 119 7.83 1.53 -9.36
CA LEU A 119 6.84 1.29 -10.41
C LEU A 119 5.80 0.24 -10.00
N VAL A 120 6.21 -0.87 -9.40
CA VAL A 120 5.31 -1.92 -8.92
C VAL A 120 4.37 -1.37 -7.83
N ASP A 121 4.90 -0.60 -6.87
CA ASP A 121 4.12 0.02 -5.80
C ASP A 121 3.07 0.99 -6.32
N ILE A 122 3.41 1.82 -7.31
CA ILE A 122 2.47 2.75 -7.95
C ILE A 122 1.36 1.98 -8.67
N ILE A 123 1.71 0.92 -9.40
CA ILE A 123 0.73 0.09 -10.13
C ILE A 123 -0.21 -0.61 -9.15
N PHE A 124 0.32 -1.22 -8.08
CA PHE A 124 -0.52 -1.86 -7.06
C PHE A 124 -1.38 -0.87 -6.29
N ALA A 125 -0.86 0.32 -5.95
CA ALA A 125 -1.64 1.36 -5.30
C ALA A 125 -2.79 1.84 -6.22
N TYR A 126 -2.55 1.99 -7.52
CA TYR A 126 -3.57 2.33 -8.50
C TYR A 126 -4.62 1.23 -8.68
N ALA A 127 -4.19 -0.04 -8.74
CA ALA A 127 -5.10 -1.18 -8.81
C ALA A 127 -5.98 -1.29 -7.57
N LEU A 128 -5.39 -1.12 -6.38
CA LEU A 128 -6.12 -1.08 -5.12
C LEU A 128 -7.12 0.07 -5.10
N TYR A 129 -6.76 1.26 -5.62
CA TYR A 129 -7.68 2.38 -5.79
C TYR A 129 -8.90 2.03 -6.67
N ILE A 130 -8.67 1.45 -7.86
CA ILE A 130 -9.76 1.05 -8.77
C ILE A 130 -10.66 0.00 -8.12
N GLY A 131 -10.06 -1.02 -7.54
CA GLY A 131 -10.81 -2.09 -6.88
C GLY A 131 -11.67 -1.54 -5.75
N MET A 132 -11.10 -0.68 -4.91
CA MET A 132 -11.80 -0.11 -3.75
C MET A 132 -12.95 0.81 -4.15
N LYS A 133 -12.93 1.40 -5.35
CA LYS A 133 -14.04 2.20 -5.87
C LYS A 133 -15.34 1.40 -6.05
N GLN A 134 -15.24 0.08 -6.19
CA GLN A 134 -16.38 -0.82 -6.34
C GLN A 134 -16.97 -1.27 -4.98
N GLN A 135 -16.30 -0.94 -3.87
CA GLN A 135 -16.72 -1.35 -2.52
C GLN A 135 -17.67 -0.32 -1.89
N THR A 136 -18.42 -0.74 -0.87
CA THR A 136 -19.42 0.09 -0.17
C THR A 136 -18.82 1.32 0.53
N ARG A 137 -17.53 1.26 0.90
CA ARG A 137 -16.76 2.37 1.49
C ARG A 137 -15.49 2.64 0.67
N PRO A 138 -15.61 3.34 -0.47
CA PRO A 138 -14.48 3.62 -1.33
C PRO A 138 -13.65 4.72 -0.65
N MET A 139 -12.52 4.37 -0.02
CA MET A 139 -11.59 5.34 0.62
C MET A 139 -10.80 6.14 -0.42
N SER A 140 -11.49 6.64 -1.44
CA SER A 140 -10.90 7.17 -2.67
C SER A 140 -9.94 8.31 -2.39
N GLY A 141 -10.30 9.23 -1.50
CA GLY A 141 -9.45 10.37 -1.15
C GLY A 141 -8.09 9.97 -0.58
N LEU A 142 -8.06 9.02 0.38
CA LEU A 142 -6.83 8.56 1.02
C LEU A 142 -5.95 7.76 0.06
N LEU A 143 -6.56 6.88 -0.74
CA LEU A 143 -5.84 6.07 -1.73
C LEU A 143 -5.24 6.93 -2.84
N ILE A 144 -5.97 7.93 -3.35
CA ILE A 144 -5.43 8.89 -4.33
C ILE A 144 -4.29 9.71 -3.72
N THR A 145 -4.45 10.17 -2.49
CA THR A 145 -3.41 10.92 -1.78
C THR A 145 -2.14 10.08 -1.61
N ASN A 146 -2.28 8.80 -1.27
CA ASN A 146 -1.17 7.85 -1.19
C ASN A 146 -0.44 7.71 -2.53
N ILE A 147 -1.17 7.50 -3.63
CA ILE A 147 -0.57 7.41 -4.98
C ILE A 147 0.23 8.68 -5.32
N ILE A 148 -0.35 9.86 -5.09
CA ILE A 148 0.32 11.14 -5.37
C ILE A 148 1.60 11.28 -4.55
N ILE A 149 1.54 10.99 -3.25
CA ILE A 149 2.71 11.10 -2.37
C ILE A 149 3.79 10.07 -2.74
N THR A 150 3.42 8.82 -3.05
CA THR A 150 4.36 7.80 -3.52
C THR A 150 5.08 8.26 -4.79
N VAL A 151 4.35 8.81 -5.76
CA VAL A 151 4.94 9.37 -6.99
C VAL A 151 5.89 10.53 -6.66
N LEU A 152 5.52 11.42 -5.75
CA LEU A 152 6.37 12.55 -5.33
C LEU A 152 7.66 12.09 -4.65
N ILE A 153 7.57 11.14 -3.72
CA ILE A 153 8.75 10.56 -3.04
C ILE A 153 9.65 9.91 -4.07
N TYR A 154 9.08 9.08 -4.96
CA TYR A 154 9.83 8.35 -5.96
C TYR A 154 10.58 9.29 -6.93
N ILE A 155 9.88 10.31 -7.43
CA ILE A 155 10.51 11.38 -8.22
C ILE A 155 11.62 12.03 -7.41
N SER A 156 11.36 12.43 -6.16
CA SER A 156 12.36 13.09 -5.32
C SER A 156 13.61 12.22 -5.15
N THR A 157 13.47 10.92 -4.88
CA THR A 157 14.60 9.97 -4.76
C THR A 157 15.40 9.86 -6.05
N LEU A 158 14.74 9.78 -7.22
CA LEU A 158 15.44 9.75 -8.52
C LEU A 158 16.21 11.05 -8.79
N PHE A 159 15.68 12.19 -8.37
CA PHE A 159 16.32 13.49 -8.54
C PHE A 159 17.35 13.82 -7.45
N SER A 160 17.36 13.14 -6.29
CA SER A 160 18.35 13.35 -5.23
C SER A 160 19.79 13.17 -5.72
N GLY A 161 20.03 12.27 -6.69
CA GLY A 161 21.35 12.10 -7.31
C GLY A 161 21.80 13.27 -8.22
N LEU A 162 20.91 14.23 -8.52
CA LEU A 162 21.20 15.42 -9.33
C LEU A 162 21.32 16.70 -8.49
N ILE A 163 20.88 16.66 -7.23
CA ILE A 163 20.94 17.79 -6.30
C ILE A 163 22.31 17.76 -5.63
N LYS A 164 22.95 18.93 -5.51
CA LYS A 164 24.26 19.04 -4.82
C LYS A 164 24.09 18.72 -3.34
N GLU A 165 25.09 18.05 -2.75
CA GLU A 165 25.11 17.60 -1.35
C GLU A 165 24.86 18.71 -0.30
N ASP A 166 24.97 19.99 -0.68
CA ASP A 166 24.79 21.14 0.22
C ASP A 166 23.33 21.68 0.30
N ASP A 167 22.35 21.03 -0.32
CA ASP A 167 20.96 21.51 -0.33
C ASP A 167 20.14 21.01 0.88
N ASP A 168 20.37 21.63 2.04
CA ASP A 168 19.62 21.39 3.28
C ASP A 168 18.09 21.51 3.08
N PHE A 169 17.64 22.39 2.19
CA PHE A 169 16.23 22.63 1.96
C PHE A 169 15.55 21.44 1.26
N GLY A 170 16.24 20.82 0.29
CA GLY A 170 15.78 19.62 -0.39
C GLY A 170 15.57 18.44 0.57
N ILE A 171 16.53 18.22 1.48
CA ILE A 171 16.45 17.16 2.50
C ILE A 171 15.26 17.40 3.44
N ILE A 172 15.06 18.64 3.91
CA ILE A 172 13.91 18.97 4.77
C ILE A 172 12.58 18.67 4.07
N ILE A 173 12.43 19.02 2.79
CA ILE A 173 11.21 18.72 2.03
C ILE A 173 11.00 17.21 1.89
N LEU A 174 12.05 16.45 1.58
CA LEU A 174 11.98 15.00 1.43
C LEU A 174 11.50 14.35 2.74
N VAL A 175 12.08 14.75 3.88
CA VAL A 175 11.69 14.26 5.21
C VAL A 175 10.24 14.61 5.53
N LEU A 176 9.81 15.86 5.28
CA LEU A 176 8.42 16.25 5.50
C LEU A 176 7.46 15.45 4.62
N THR A 177 7.82 15.21 3.35
CA THR A 177 7.01 14.41 2.43
C THR A 177 6.91 12.96 2.89
N ALA A 178 8.02 12.37 3.35
CA ALA A 178 8.04 11.02 3.92
C ALA A 178 7.19 10.92 5.20
N LEU A 179 7.20 11.95 6.06
CA LEU A 179 6.33 12.00 7.25
C LEU A 179 4.84 12.04 6.88
N VAL A 180 4.46 12.81 5.86
CA VAL A 180 3.06 12.82 5.39
C VAL A 180 2.68 11.45 4.81
N ALA A 181 3.56 10.82 4.03
CA ALA A 181 3.35 9.47 3.51
C ALA A 181 3.12 8.46 4.63
N PHE A 182 3.96 8.51 5.67
CA PHE A 182 3.85 7.66 6.84
C PHE A 182 2.48 7.79 7.51
N ILE A 183 2.01 9.02 7.75
CA ILE A 183 0.70 9.27 8.36
C ILE A 183 -0.43 8.70 7.49
N VAL A 184 -0.37 8.91 6.17
CA VAL A 184 -1.39 8.42 5.23
C VAL A 184 -1.43 6.88 5.21
N LEU A 185 -0.28 6.22 5.19
CA LEU A 185 -0.20 4.75 5.22
C LEU A 185 -0.75 4.17 6.53
N VAL A 186 -0.43 4.78 7.67
CA VAL A 186 -1.02 4.40 8.97
C VAL A 186 -2.54 4.57 8.95
N MET A 187 -3.04 5.68 8.41
CA MET A 187 -4.48 5.92 8.29
C MET A 187 -5.16 4.87 7.41
N ILE A 188 -4.58 4.53 6.26
CA ILE A 188 -5.10 3.49 5.36
C ILE A 188 -5.12 2.14 6.06
N GLY A 189 -4.00 1.73 6.68
CA GLY A 189 -3.90 0.46 7.41
C GLY A 189 -4.94 0.33 8.52
N ILE A 190 -5.09 1.37 9.35
CA ILE A 190 -6.11 1.40 10.41
C ILE A 190 -7.53 1.31 9.82
N GLN A 191 -7.81 2.03 8.72
CA GLN A 191 -9.14 1.99 8.13
C GLN A 191 -9.48 0.63 7.53
N PHE A 192 -8.52 -0.05 6.89
CA PHE A 192 -8.69 -1.44 6.43
C PHE A 192 -8.98 -2.38 7.59
N ILE A 193 -8.22 -2.28 8.69
CA ILE A 193 -8.42 -3.13 9.86
C ILE A 193 -9.80 -2.90 10.52
N ARG A 194 -10.25 -1.64 10.58
CA ARG A 194 -11.50 -1.27 11.27
C ARG A 194 -12.75 -1.62 10.48
N HIS A 195 -12.73 -1.48 9.16
CA HIS A 195 -13.94 -1.55 8.33
C HIS A 195 -14.07 -2.84 7.51
N PHE A 196 -12.96 -3.52 7.25
CA PHE A 196 -12.93 -4.68 6.37
C PHE A 196 -12.49 -5.94 7.11
N ASN A 197 -12.97 -7.08 6.63
CA ASN A 197 -12.55 -8.42 7.01
C ASN A 197 -11.94 -9.14 5.80
N GLY A 198 -11.41 -10.35 6.02
CA GLY A 198 -10.82 -11.15 4.95
C GLY A 198 -9.41 -10.69 4.57
N LEU A 199 -9.09 -10.77 3.29
CA LEU A 199 -7.76 -10.50 2.77
C LEU A 199 -7.39 -9.01 2.84
N LEU A 200 -8.35 -8.10 2.65
CA LEU A 200 -8.12 -6.65 2.80
C LEU A 200 -7.79 -6.26 4.25
N ASN A 201 -8.32 -6.97 5.24
CA ASN A 201 -7.94 -6.79 6.65
C ASN A 201 -6.48 -7.23 6.90
N LYS A 202 -6.08 -8.37 6.33
CA LYS A 202 -4.69 -8.85 6.39
C LYS A 202 -3.73 -7.86 5.73
N LEU A 203 -4.13 -7.24 4.62
CA LEU A 203 -3.35 -6.18 3.97
C LEU A 203 -3.11 -5.01 4.94
N GLY A 204 -4.15 -4.55 5.64
CA GLY A 204 -4.03 -3.48 6.64
C GLY A 204 -3.04 -3.82 7.77
N TRP A 205 -3.09 -5.04 8.30
CA TRP A 205 -2.11 -5.52 9.29
C TRP A 205 -0.70 -5.63 8.72
N GLY A 206 -0.57 -6.13 7.49
CA GLY A 206 0.71 -6.23 6.77
C GLY A 206 1.36 -4.85 6.60
N MET A 207 0.60 -3.86 6.14
CA MET A 207 1.06 -2.47 6.00
C MET A 207 1.49 -1.86 7.34
N LEU A 208 0.75 -2.11 8.42
CA LEU A 208 1.13 -1.58 9.74
C LEU A 208 2.39 -2.27 10.29
N SER A 209 2.52 -3.59 10.11
CA SER A 209 3.72 -4.33 10.49
C SER A 209 4.94 -3.89 9.69
N SER A 210 4.82 -3.69 8.37
CA SER A 210 5.96 -3.24 7.55
C SER A 210 6.45 -1.86 7.97
N LEU A 211 5.55 -0.94 8.31
CA LEU A 211 5.91 0.38 8.85
C LEU A 211 6.68 0.29 10.18
N ILE A 212 6.20 -0.54 11.12
CA ILE A 212 6.85 -0.72 12.42
C ILE A 212 8.25 -1.32 12.24
N ILE A 213 8.36 -2.35 11.40
CA ILE A 213 9.62 -3.03 11.10
C ILE A 213 10.58 -2.07 10.39
N GLY A 214 10.11 -1.30 9.40
CA GLY A 214 10.93 -0.34 8.66
C GLY A 214 11.51 0.76 9.55
N ILE A 215 10.71 1.35 10.45
CA ILE A 215 11.21 2.32 11.43
C ILE A 215 12.26 1.69 12.36
N SER A 216 11.99 0.47 12.83
CA SER A 216 12.91 -0.25 13.71
C SER A 216 14.22 -0.58 12.99
N ALA A 217 14.13 -0.91 11.69
CA ALA A 217 15.29 -1.20 10.85
C ALA A 217 16.19 0.01 10.71
N ILE A 218 15.64 1.18 10.38
CA ILE A 218 16.39 2.44 10.28
C ILE A 218 17.12 2.76 11.59
N ALA A 219 16.50 2.48 12.75
CA ALA A 219 17.11 2.73 14.05
C ALA A 219 18.22 1.75 14.43
N LEU A 220 18.23 0.54 13.85
CA LEU A 220 19.16 -0.54 14.19
C LEU A 220 20.32 -0.69 13.20
N ILE A 221 20.16 -0.21 11.97
CA ILE A 221 21.21 -0.27 10.96
C ILE A 221 22.34 0.67 11.38
N SER A 222 23.50 0.10 11.72
CA SER A 222 24.70 0.86 12.02
C SER A 222 25.44 1.21 10.72
N GLU A 223 26.14 2.34 10.71
CA GLU A 223 27.01 2.77 9.60
C GLU A 223 28.23 1.85 9.37
N ASP A 224 28.47 0.89 10.26
CA ASP A 224 29.55 -0.08 10.13
C ASP A 224 29.32 -1.01 8.91
N GLU A 225 30.36 -1.14 8.08
CA GLU A 225 30.39 -1.80 6.76
C GLU A 225 29.91 -3.27 6.77
N PHE A 226 29.93 -3.93 7.94
CA PHE A 226 29.33 -5.24 8.13
C PHE A 226 28.90 -5.46 9.59
N SER A 227 27.59 -5.58 9.80
CA SER A 227 27.01 -6.02 11.07
C SER A 227 26.06 -7.18 10.82
N MET A 228 26.19 -8.26 11.60
CA MET A 228 25.23 -9.37 11.59
C MET A 228 23.80 -8.87 11.85
N THR A 229 23.67 -7.77 12.60
CA THR A 229 22.40 -7.07 12.83
C THR A 229 21.81 -6.52 11.53
N ASN A 230 22.60 -5.84 10.70
CA ASN A 230 22.14 -5.27 9.42
C ASN A 230 21.60 -6.38 8.51
N ALA A 231 22.35 -7.50 8.38
CA ALA A 231 21.89 -8.64 7.61
C ALA A 231 20.56 -9.20 8.13
N ILE A 232 20.45 -9.47 9.44
CA ILE A 232 19.20 -10.00 10.05
C ILE A 232 18.03 -9.04 9.81
N VAL A 233 18.24 -7.74 10.04
CA VAL A 233 17.23 -6.70 9.86
C VAL A 233 16.78 -6.63 8.39
N SER A 234 17.70 -6.63 7.43
CA SER A 234 17.37 -6.62 6.00
C SER A 234 16.55 -7.85 5.58
N PHE A 235 16.89 -9.05 6.09
CA PHE A 235 16.09 -10.25 5.83
C PHE A 235 14.66 -10.14 6.40
N ILE A 236 14.49 -9.55 7.58
CA ILE A 236 13.16 -9.34 8.17
C ILE A 236 12.35 -8.35 7.34
N VAL A 237 12.95 -7.25 6.91
CA VAL A 237 12.32 -6.25 6.02
C VAL A 237 11.89 -6.91 4.70
N PHE A 238 12.78 -7.66 4.06
CA PHE A 238 12.46 -8.40 2.83
C PHE A 238 11.29 -9.37 2.99
N TRP A 239 11.23 -10.11 4.11
CA TRP A 239 10.15 -11.04 4.39
C TRP A 239 8.80 -10.34 4.55
N ILE A 240 8.75 -9.22 5.28
CA ILE A 240 7.49 -8.50 5.48
C ILE A 240 7.01 -7.84 4.19
N ASP A 241 7.91 -7.26 3.39
CA ASP A 241 7.55 -6.63 2.12
C ASP A 241 7.07 -7.67 1.11
N SER A 242 7.76 -8.81 1.02
CA SER A 242 7.33 -9.96 0.21
C SER A 242 5.97 -10.49 0.64
N TYR A 243 5.68 -10.50 1.95
CA TYR A 243 4.38 -10.89 2.47
C TYR A 243 3.28 -9.88 2.09
N VAL A 244 3.55 -8.58 2.16
CA VAL A 244 2.60 -7.54 1.73
C VAL A 244 2.31 -7.67 0.23
N LEU A 245 3.35 -7.83 -0.59
CA LEU A 245 3.22 -8.06 -2.04
C LEU A 245 2.41 -9.32 -2.35
N TYR A 246 2.61 -10.40 -1.57
CA TYR A 246 1.83 -11.63 -1.70
C TYR A 246 0.35 -11.39 -1.43
N ILE A 247 0.02 -10.68 -0.34
CA ILE A 247 -1.36 -10.36 0.00
C ILE A 247 -1.99 -9.45 -1.07
N GLN A 248 -1.25 -8.46 -1.58
CA GLN A 248 -1.72 -7.61 -2.69
C GLN A 248 -1.96 -8.42 -3.96
N ALA A 249 -1.07 -9.35 -4.28
CA ALA A 249 -1.20 -10.20 -5.45
C ALA A 249 -2.44 -11.10 -5.34
N GLU A 250 -2.61 -11.80 -4.22
CA GLU A 250 -3.78 -12.65 -3.97
C GLU A 250 -5.09 -11.84 -3.99
N LEU A 251 -5.05 -10.59 -3.54
CA LEU A 251 -6.20 -9.70 -3.48
C LEU A 251 -6.64 -9.20 -4.87
N LEU A 252 -5.69 -9.10 -5.81
CA LEU A 252 -5.89 -8.52 -7.14
C LEU A 252 -5.95 -9.58 -8.25
N ALA A 253 -5.59 -10.83 -7.95
CA ALA A 253 -5.71 -11.96 -8.85
C ALA A 253 -7.18 -12.40 -8.98
N ASP A 254 -7.64 -12.72 -10.20
CA ASP A 254 -9.01 -13.18 -10.50
C ASP A 254 -9.36 -14.59 -9.99
#